data_AF-A0A2S9FC07-F1
#
_entry.id   AF-A0A2S9FC07-F1
#
_cell.length_a   1.000
_cell.length_b   1.000
_cell.length_c   1.000
_cell.angle_alpha   90.00
_cell.angle_beta   90.00
_cell.angle_gamma   90.00
#
_symmetry.space_group_name_H-M   'P 1'
#
loop_
_entity.id
_entity.type
_entity.pdbx_description
1 polymer ?
#
loop_
_entity_poly.entity_id
_entity_poly.type
_entity_poly.pdbx_seq_one_letter_code
_entity_poly.pdbx_strand_id
1 'polypeptide(L)'
;MTDVRGRIWRDGKPQDEFEFSSISDYLAAEDTLVWCDIHDPDHATLLDLEQELSLNSWAVEDAIADAERAKAVVYRTHTFFTVYGVVVRDPVPADLTESTIEVHRISGFVLPRGLITV
;
A
#
# COMPACT_ATOMS: atom_id res chain seq x y z
N MET A 1 11.42 3.64 -9.93
CA MET A 1 12.04 2.35 -9.60
C MET A 1 11.38 1.87 -8.34
N THR A 2 10.88 0.65 -8.36
CA THR A 2 10.18 0.03 -7.23
C THR A 2 11.00 0.15 -5.94
N ASP A 3 10.39 0.68 -4.89
CA ASP A 3 10.95 0.74 -3.53
C ASP A 3 9.95 0.09 -2.57
N VAL A 4 10.38 -0.98 -1.90
CA VAL A 4 9.56 -1.74 -0.96
C VAL A 4 10.11 -1.55 0.43
N ARG A 5 9.27 -1.08 1.35
CA ARG A 5 9.61 -0.89 2.75
C ARG A 5 8.60 -1.59 3.62
N GLY A 6 9.04 -1.97 4.82
CA GLY A 6 8.10 -2.51 5.77
C GLY A 6 8.56 -2.44 7.20
N ARG A 7 7.59 -2.59 8.08
CA ARG A 7 7.79 -2.67 9.52
C ARG A 7 6.92 -3.77 10.09
N ILE A 8 7.53 -4.55 10.96
CA ILE A 8 6.86 -5.60 11.71
C ILE A 8 6.83 -5.19 13.16
N TRP A 9 5.72 -5.45 13.82
CA TRP A 9 5.62 -5.41 15.27
C TRP A 9 5.32 -6.82 15.77
N ARG A 10 6.02 -7.26 16.82
CA ARG A 10 5.72 -8.49 17.57
C ARG A 10 5.36 -8.12 18.99
N ASP A 11 4.18 -8.54 19.46
CA ASP A 11 3.63 -8.13 20.76
C ASP A 11 3.69 -6.60 20.96
N GLY A 12 3.39 -5.85 19.89
CA GLY A 12 3.42 -4.38 19.88
C GLY A 12 4.82 -3.76 19.85
N LYS A 13 5.91 -4.53 19.73
CA LYS A 13 7.28 -4.03 19.67
C LYS A 13 7.84 -4.08 18.25
N PRO A 14 8.42 -2.98 17.74
CA PRO A 14 8.98 -2.96 16.39
C PRO A 14 10.15 -3.94 16.27
N GLN A 15 10.21 -4.65 15.14
CA GLN A 15 11.32 -5.53 14.75
C GLN A 15 12.13 -4.85 13.65
N ASP A 16 13.46 -4.99 13.67
CA ASP A 16 14.33 -4.24 12.75
C ASP A 16 14.39 -4.82 11.33
N GLU A 17 14.15 -6.12 11.17
CA GLU A 17 14.20 -6.81 9.89
C GLU A 17 12.80 -6.89 9.25
N PHE A 18 12.72 -6.63 7.95
CA PHE A 18 11.53 -6.86 7.13
C PHE A 18 11.96 -7.44 5.79
N GLU A 19 11.30 -8.53 5.40
CA GLU A 19 11.51 -9.19 4.12
C GLU A 19 10.17 -9.34 3.40
N PHE A 20 10.08 -8.84 2.18
CA PHE A 20 8.83 -8.79 1.41
C PHE A 20 8.26 -10.19 1.10
N SER A 21 9.14 -11.14 0.74
CA SER A 21 8.83 -12.56 0.48
C SER A 21 8.39 -13.34 1.73
N SER A 22 8.39 -12.71 2.91
CA SER A 22 7.91 -13.33 4.16
C SER A 22 6.64 -12.67 4.68
N ILE A 23 5.97 -11.81 3.89
CA ILE A 23 4.73 -11.15 4.29
C ILE A 23 3.67 -12.16 4.70
N SER A 24 3.47 -13.22 3.92
CA SER A 24 2.51 -14.27 4.25
C SER A 24 2.82 -14.95 5.59
N ASP A 25 4.09 -15.23 5.88
CA ASP A 25 4.54 -15.80 7.15
C ASP A 25 4.26 -14.86 8.33
N TYR A 26 4.53 -13.57 8.16
CA TYR A 26 4.20 -12.58 9.19
C TYR A 26 2.70 -12.55 9.44
N LEU A 27 1.88 -12.45 8.39
CA LEU A 27 0.42 -12.43 8.50
C LEU A 27 -0.16 -13.70 9.14
N ALA A 28 0.54 -14.84 9.04
CA ALA A 28 0.14 -16.09 9.66
C ALA A 28 0.43 -16.14 11.17
N ALA A 29 1.46 -15.45 11.65
CA ALA A 29 1.88 -15.43 13.06
C ALA A 29 1.02 -14.51 13.94
N GLU A 30 0.39 -15.05 14.99
CA GLU A 30 -0.67 -14.37 15.77
C GLU A 30 -0.18 -13.19 16.62
N ASP A 31 1.11 -13.17 16.94
CA ASP A 31 1.78 -12.13 17.71
C ASP A 31 2.19 -10.92 16.85
N THR A 32 1.92 -10.94 15.54
CA THR A 32 2.47 -9.95 14.60
C THR A 32 1.44 -8.93 14.10
N LEU A 33 1.97 -7.76 13.76
CA LEU A 33 1.33 -6.77 12.89
C LEU A 33 2.37 -6.37 11.83
N VAL A 34 1.99 -6.34 10.56
CA VAL A 34 2.88 -5.92 9.47
C VAL A 34 2.33 -4.69 8.75
N TRP A 35 3.21 -3.75 8.43
CA TRP A 35 2.99 -2.72 7.42
C TRP A 35 4.00 -2.92 6.30
N CYS A 36 3.52 -3.05 5.07
CA CYS A 36 4.33 -3.00 3.86
C CYS A 36 3.90 -1.79 3.02
N ASP A 37 4.86 -1.03 2.53
CA ASP A 37 4.67 0.11 1.63
C ASP A 37 5.44 -0.16 0.34
N ILE A 38 4.74 -0.13 -0.79
CA ILE A 38 5.29 -0.44 -2.11
C ILE A 38 5.16 0.81 -2.97
N HIS A 39 6.25 1.53 -3.14
CA HIS A 39 6.29 2.75 -3.94
C HIS A 39 6.74 2.43 -5.37
N ASP A 40 5.98 2.92 -6.35
CA ASP A 40 6.24 2.74 -7.80
C ASP A 40 6.42 1.26 -8.20
N PRO A 41 5.45 0.38 -7.88
CA PRO A 41 5.55 -1.06 -8.13
C PRO A 41 5.70 -1.39 -9.62
N ASP A 42 6.64 -2.28 -9.93
CA ASP A 42 6.68 -2.97 -11.21
C ASP A 42 5.77 -4.21 -11.25
N HIS A 43 5.59 -4.76 -12.44
CA HIS A 43 4.73 -5.91 -12.66
C HIS A 43 5.16 -7.16 -11.85
N ALA A 44 6.46 -7.36 -11.65
CA ALA A 44 6.95 -8.51 -10.88
C ALA A 44 6.57 -8.38 -9.39
N THR A 45 6.73 -7.19 -8.82
CA THR A 45 6.35 -6.90 -7.43
C THR A 45 4.85 -7.05 -7.21
N LEU A 46 4.03 -6.66 -8.18
CA LEU A 46 2.58 -6.85 -8.13
C LEU A 46 2.19 -8.33 -8.20
N LEU A 47 2.88 -9.13 -9.01
CA LEU A 47 2.66 -10.57 -9.10
C LEU A 47 3.03 -11.28 -7.79
N ASP A 48 4.14 -10.88 -7.18
CA ASP A 48 4.56 -11.40 -5.88
C ASP A 48 3.56 -11.00 -4.79
N LEU A 49 3.06 -9.75 -4.81
CA LEU A 49 2.01 -9.29 -3.90
C LEU A 49 0.72 -10.11 -4.03
N GLU A 50 0.31 -10.41 -5.27
CA GLU A 50 -0.85 -11.26 -5.54
C GLU A 50 -0.69 -12.63 -4.88
N GLN A 51 0.49 -13.24 -5.00
CA GLN A 51 0.81 -14.54 -4.43
C GLN A 51 0.85 -14.50 -2.90
N GLU A 52 1.63 -13.58 -2.31
CA GLU A 52 1.81 -13.45 -0.87
C GLU A 52 0.50 -13.21 -0.11
N LEU A 53 -0.40 -12.41 -0.69
CA LEU A 53 -1.68 -12.08 -0.07
C LEU A 53 -2.83 -12.97 -0.53
N SER A 54 -2.58 -13.90 -1.45
CA SER A 54 -3.62 -14.69 -2.14
C SER A 54 -4.75 -13.81 -2.67
N LEU A 55 -4.37 -12.66 -3.26
CA LEU A 55 -5.31 -11.72 -3.86
C LEU A 55 -5.75 -12.20 -5.24
N ASN A 56 -6.85 -11.63 -5.69
CA ASN A 56 -7.27 -11.73 -7.08
C ASN A 56 -6.46 -10.71 -7.90
N SER A 57 -5.95 -11.09 -9.08
CA SER A 57 -5.29 -10.20 -10.04
C SER A 57 -6.02 -8.85 -10.25
N TRP A 58 -7.36 -8.86 -10.35
CA TRP A 58 -8.18 -7.64 -10.49
C TRP A 58 -8.04 -6.68 -9.30
N ALA A 59 -7.80 -7.19 -8.08
CA ALA A 59 -7.62 -6.36 -6.90
C ALA A 59 -6.26 -5.65 -6.92
N VAL A 60 -5.23 -6.32 -7.46
CA VAL A 60 -3.89 -5.75 -7.62
C VAL A 60 -3.86 -4.72 -8.75
N GLU A 61 -4.56 -4.98 -9.86
CA GLU A 61 -4.74 -4.00 -10.95
C GLU A 61 -5.47 -2.74 -10.48
N ASP A 62 -6.53 -2.88 -9.68
CA ASP A 62 -7.27 -1.75 -9.11
C ASP A 62 -6.39 -0.90 -8.17
N ALA A 63 -5.41 -1.52 -7.51
CA ALA A 63 -4.47 -0.82 -6.64
C ALA A 63 -3.53 0.14 -7.41
N ILE A 64 -3.26 -0.11 -8.70
CA ILE A 64 -2.37 0.72 -9.52
C ILE A 64 -3.11 1.59 -10.55
N ALA A 65 -4.41 1.39 -10.76
CA ALA A 65 -5.17 2.09 -11.79
C ALA A 65 -5.14 3.64 -11.64
N ASP A 66 -4.81 4.34 -12.72
CA ASP A 66 -4.59 5.79 -12.75
C ASP A 66 -5.84 6.63 -12.42
N ALA A 67 -7.04 6.12 -12.69
CA ALA A 67 -8.29 6.89 -12.65
C ALA A 67 -9.25 6.47 -11.53
N GLU A 68 -8.81 5.64 -10.58
CA GLU A 68 -9.70 5.11 -9.57
C GLU A 68 -10.11 6.18 -8.54
N ARG A 69 -11.41 6.26 -8.24
CA ARG A 69 -11.94 7.22 -7.26
C ARG A 69 -11.63 6.76 -5.85
N ALA A 70 -11.50 7.72 -4.93
CA ALA A 70 -11.44 7.41 -3.51
C ALA A 70 -12.66 6.57 -3.08
N LYS A 71 -12.40 5.39 -2.53
CA LYS A 71 -13.41 4.39 -2.17
C LYS A 71 -12.89 3.47 -1.08
N ALA A 72 -13.81 2.78 -0.41
CA ALA A 72 -13.52 1.65 0.46
C ALA A 72 -14.46 0.51 0.13
N VAL A 73 -13.91 -0.69 -0.07
CA VAL A 73 -14.64 -1.89 -0.48
C VAL A 73 -14.27 -3.03 0.46
N VAL A 74 -15.28 -3.66 1.07
CA VAL A 74 -15.07 -4.80 1.95
C VAL A 74 -15.20 -6.09 1.14
N TYR A 75 -14.13 -6.87 1.11
CA TYR A 75 -14.13 -8.24 0.59
C TYR A 75 -14.19 -9.23 1.76
N ARG A 76 -14.41 -10.51 1.43
CA ARG A 76 -14.46 -11.58 2.45
C ARG A 76 -13.13 -11.72 3.22
N THR A 77 -12.00 -11.47 2.56
CA THR A 77 -10.66 -11.73 3.09
C THR A 77 -9.91 -10.48 3.55
N HIS A 78 -10.27 -9.31 3.05
CA HIS A 78 -9.60 -8.04 3.32
C HIS A 78 -10.54 -6.87 3.02
N THR A 79 -10.16 -5.68 3.44
CA THR A 79 -10.74 -4.42 2.94
C THR A 79 -9.76 -3.76 1.99
N PHE A 80 -10.25 -3.28 0.86
CA PHE A 80 -9.48 -2.46 -0.07
C PHE A 80 -9.92 -1.01 0.05
N PHE A 81 -8.98 -0.07 -0.01
CA PHE A 81 -9.31 1.34 -0.10
C PHE A 81 -8.40 2.06 -1.09
N THR A 82 -8.90 3.19 -1.59
CA THR A 82 -8.13 4.19 -2.33
C THR A 82 -8.37 5.54 -1.69
N VAL A 83 -7.29 6.27 -1.40
CA VAL A 83 -7.31 7.62 -0.85
C VAL A 83 -6.32 8.51 -1.58
N TYR A 84 -6.35 9.81 -1.30
CA TYR A 84 -5.41 10.78 -1.83
C TYR A 84 -4.63 11.45 -0.70
N GLY A 85 -3.30 11.36 -0.75
CA GLY A 85 -2.41 12.25 -0.02
C GLY A 85 -2.32 13.58 -0.75
N VAL A 86 -2.50 14.70 -0.04
CA VAL A 86 -2.45 16.04 -0.63
C VAL A 86 -1.35 16.83 0.03
N VAL A 87 -0.44 17.37 -0.78
CA VAL A 87 0.65 18.24 -0.34
C VAL A 87 0.43 19.62 -0.94
N VAL A 88 0.48 20.65 -0.11
CA VAL A 88 0.49 22.04 -0.59
C VAL A 88 1.90 22.37 -1.05
N ARG A 89 2.04 22.84 -2.29
CA ARG A 89 3.34 23.22 -2.84
C ARG A 89 3.86 24.47 -2.13
N ASP A 90 5.12 24.38 -1.67
CA ASP A 90 5.86 25.48 -1.06
C ASP A 90 7.27 25.54 -1.68
N PRO A 91 7.64 26.64 -2.37
CA PRO A 91 6.86 27.86 -2.57
C PRO A 91 5.65 27.66 -3.49
N VAL A 92 4.64 28.52 -3.30
CA VAL A 92 3.46 28.56 -4.18
C VAL A 92 3.91 28.84 -5.62
N PRO A 93 3.37 28.13 -6.63
CA PRO A 93 3.71 28.37 -8.03
C PRO A 93 3.51 29.84 -8.43
N ALA A 94 4.47 30.38 -9.19
CA ALA A 94 4.39 31.75 -9.70
C ALA A 94 3.37 31.89 -10.85
N ASP A 95 3.17 30.81 -11.63
CA ASP A 95 2.14 30.72 -12.65
C ASP A 95 0.80 30.32 -12.01
N LEU A 96 -0.20 31.20 -12.12
CA LEU A 96 -1.53 31.00 -11.54
C LEU A 96 -2.35 29.92 -12.26
N THR A 97 -1.88 29.39 -13.39
CA THR A 97 -2.49 28.25 -14.08
C THR A 97 -2.03 26.90 -13.53
N GLU A 98 -0.93 26.87 -12.78
CA GLU A 98 -0.44 25.65 -12.12
C GLU A 98 -1.22 25.36 -10.83
N SER A 99 -1.43 24.07 -10.56
CA SER A 99 -2.03 23.64 -9.29
C SER A 99 -1.12 24.00 -8.10
N THR A 100 -1.72 24.56 -7.06
CA THR A 100 -1.06 24.81 -5.76
C THR A 100 -0.96 23.56 -4.89
N ILE A 101 -1.65 22.49 -5.29
CA ILE A 101 -1.64 21.20 -4.60
C ILE A 101 -1.05 20.12 -5.50
N GLU A 102 -0.27 19.24 -4.89
CA GLU A 102 0.13 17.96 -5.44
C GLU A 102 -0.71 16.87 -4.78
N VAL A 103 -1.19 15.92 -5.59
CA VAL A 103 -2.08 14.85 -5.15
C VAL A 103 -1.43 13.53 -5.50
N HIS A 104 -1.25 12.68 -4.50
CA HIS A 104 -0.73 11.32 -4.64
C HIS A 104 -1.82 10.34 -4.28
N ARG A 105 -2.10 9.39 -5.17
CA ARG A 105 -3.00 8.28 -4.86
C ARG A 105 -2.27 7.30 -3.95
N ILE A 106 -2.97 6.79 -2.95
CA ILE A 106 -2.52 5.67 -2.12
C ILE A 106 -3.65 4.65 -2.11
N SER A 107 -3.37 3.46 -2.60
CA SER A 107 -4.26 2.31 -2.45
C SER A 107 -3.78 1.47 -1.28
N GLY A 108 -4.68 0.72 -0.65
CA GLY A 108 -4.26 -0.17 0.41
C GLY A 108 -5.17 -1.34 0.69
N PHE A 109 -4.55 -2.42 1.15
CA PHE A 109 -5.18 -3.64 1.60
C PHE A 109 -5.08 -3.72 3.12
N VAL A 110 -6.22 -3.80 3.79
CA VAL A 110 -6.33 -3.99 5.24
C VAL A 110 -6.73 -5.43 5.51
N LEU A 111 -5.82 -6.14 6.18
CA LEU A 111 -5.96 -7.52 6.63
C LEU A 111 -6.03 -7.56 8.16
N PRO A 112 -6.44 -8.68 8.79
CA PRO A 112 -6.53 -8.78 10.24
C PRO A 112 -5.24 -8.41 11.00
N ARG A 113 -4.08 -8.63 10.39
CA ARG A 113 -2.74 -8.39 10.96
C ARG A 113 -1.81 -7.63 10.01
N GLY A 114 -2.37 -6.96 9.00
CA GLY A 114 -1.58 -6.36 7.93
C GLY A 114 -2.18 -5.10 7.35
N LEU A 115 -1.33 -4.14 7.04
CA LEU A 115 -1.61 -3.03 6.14
C LEU A 115 -0.60 -3.08 4.99
N ILE A 116 -1.09 -3.12 3.75
CA ILE A 116 -0.23 -2.98 2.58
C ILE A 116 -0.66 -1.74 1.83
N THR A 117 0.26 -0.82 1.58
CA THR A 117 0.05 0.40 0.78
C THR A 117 0.79 0.31 -0.55
N VAL A 118 0.14 0.83 -1.60
CA VAL A 118 0.60 0.83 -2.99
C VAL A 118 0.31 2.18 -3.64
#